data_AF-A0A948BI93-F1
#
_entry.id   AF-A0A948BI93-F1
#
_cell.length_a   1.000
_cell.length_b   1.000
_cell.length_c   1.000
_cell.angle_alpha   90.00
_cell.angle_beta   90.00
_cell.angle_gamma   90.00
#
_symmetry.space_group_name_H-M   'P 1'
#
loop_
_entity.id
_entity.type
_entity.pdbx_description
1 polymer ?
#
loop_
_entity_poly.entity_id
_entity_poly.type
_entity_poly.pdbx_seq_one_letter_code
_entity_poly.pdbx_strand_id
1 'polypeptide(L)'
;MRAQHEKFMNIALQEAETALMAGEFPVGCIMVANNKVVARGRRSNSRSGKANEMDHAEMTALRDLFTNHPELNRRTVTVYSTMEPCLMCFAALLLNNITRVVFAYEDAMGGGTNLDLNRLTPLYRDIRVEIIPDVMREESLRLFKNFFTNQANDYWRDSLLSEYTLSQD
;
A
#
# COMPACT_ATOMS: atom_id res chain seq x y z
N MET A 1 8.24 18.00 3.41
CA MET A 1 9.34 18.09 2.43
C MET A 1 9.57 16.71 1.84
N ARG A 2 9.94 16.60 0.56
CA ARG A 2 10.17 15.33 -0.15
C ARG A 2 11.07 14.35 0.64
N ALA A 3 12.16 14.84 1.23
CA ALA A 3 13.06 14.06 2.08
C ALA A 3 12.39 13.36 3.27
N GLN A 4 11.31 13.94 3.83
CA GLN A 4 10.56 13.31 4.92
C GLN A 4 9.72 12.14 4.40
N HIS A 5 9.11 12.27 3.22
CA HIS A 5 8.36 11.17 2.62
C HIS A 5 9.28 10.03 2.22
N GLU A 6 10.44 10.32 1.64
CA GLU A 6 11.45 9.31 1.30
C GLU A 6 11.94 8.55 2.55
N LYS A 7 12.20 9.26 3.67
CA LYS A 7 12.56 8.60 4.93
C LYS A 7 11.52 7.56 5.37
N PHE A 8 10.24 7.89 5.31
CA PHE A 8 9.17 6.99 5.72
C PHE A 8 8.89 5.90 4.69
N MET A 9 8.96 6.23 3.40
CA MET A 9 8.79 5.25 2.33
C MET A 9 9.90 4.20 2.36
N ASN A 10 11.13 4.59 2.68
CA ASN A 10 12.23 3.63 2.86
C ASN A 10 11.93 2.58 3.96
N ILE A 11 11.18 2.95 5.00
CA ILE A 11 10.74 2.01 6.03
C ILE A 11 9.63 1.09 5.50
N ALA A 12 8.70 1.61 4.69
CA ALA A 12 7.70 0.78 4.02
C ALA A 12 8.34 -0.21 3.02
N LEU A 13 9.39 0.21 2.31
CA LEU A 13 10.17 -0.65 1.41
C LEU A 13 10.85 -1.81 2.16
N GLN A 14 11.32 -1.61 3.39
CA GLN A 14 11.83 -2.71 4.22
C GLN A 14 10.75 -3.77 4.55
N GLU A 15 9.50 -3.33 4.74
CA GLU A 15 8.36 -4.25 4.91
C GLU A 15 8.07 -5.03 3.63
N ALA A 16 8.13 -4.36 2.47
CA ALA A 16 7.98 -4.97 1.15
C ALA A 16 9.11 -5.97 0.81
N GLU A 17 10.36 -5.64 1.12
CA GLU A 17 11.50 -6.54 1.00
C GLU A 17 11.32 -7.78 1.87
N THR A 18 10.79 -7.62 3.09
CA THR A 18 10.48 -8.75 3.97
C THR A 18 9.40 -9.65 3.38
N ALA A 19 8.35 -9.07 2.78
CA ALA A 19 7.33 -9.85 2.06
C ALA A 19 7.94 -10.59 0.86
N LEU A 20 8.76 -9.91 0.05
CA LEU A 20 9.45 -10.52 -1.09
C LEU A 20 10.34 -11.71 -0.69
N MET A 21 11.14 -11.55 0.37
CA MET A 21 11.98 -12.63 0.90
C MET A 21 11.15 -13.81 1.42
N ALA A 22 9.94 -13.54 1.92
CA ALA A 22 8.97 -14.56 2.28
C ALA A 22 8.21 -15.12 1.07
N GLY A 23 8.56 -14.77 -0.18
CA GLY A 23 7.87 -15.23 -1.38
C GLY A 23 6.42 -14.72 -1.49
N GLU A 24 6.13 -13.60 -0.84
CA GLU A 24 4.85 -12.90 -0.93
C GLU A 24 4.95 -11.73 -1.91
N PHE A 25 3.80 -11.27 -2.42
CA PHE A 25 3.73 -10.11 -3.30
C PHE A 25 4.30 -8.88 -2.57
N PRO A 26 5.24 -8.11 -3.16
CA PRO A 26 6.16 -7.26 -2.40
C PRO A 26 5.56 -5.89 -2.05
N VAL A 27 4.50 -5.90 -1.23
CA VAL A 27 3.85 -4.69 -0.74
C VAL A 27 4.12 -4.52 0.75
N GLY A 28 4.58 -3.32 1.12
CA GLY A 28 4.80 -2.87 2.48
C GLY A 28 4.02 -1.60 2.77
N CYS A 29 3.57 -1.42 4.01
CA CYS A 29 2.82 -0.25 4.43
C CYS A 29 3.21 0.14 5.85
N ILE A 30 3.37 1.44 6.09
CA ILE A 30 3.46 1.98 7.43
C ILE A 30 2.47 3.13 7.64
N MET A 31 2.10 3.34 8.90
CA MET A 31 1.29 4.47 9.32
C MET A 31 2.11 5.36 10.25
N VAL A 32 2.07 6.66 9.99
CA VAL A 32 2.87 7.66 10.70
C VAL A 32 1.96 8.71 11.33
N ALA A 33 2.14 8.98 12.61
CA ALA A 33 1.53 10.11 13.31
C ALA A 33 2.59 10.82 14.15
N ASN A 34 2.54 12.15 14.21
CA ASN A 34 3.52 12.96 14.95
C ASN A 34 4.99 12.62 14.63
N ASN A 35 5.29 12.39 13.34
CA ASN A 35 6.62 12.02 12.84
C ASN A 35 7.17 10.70 13.42
N LYS A 36 6.31 9.82 13.92
CA LYS A 36 6.64 8.49 14.44
C LYS A 36 5.83 7.43 13.72
N VAL A 37 6.46 6.29 13.43
CA VAL A 37 5.75 5.11 12.95
C VAL A 37 4.89 4.57 14.09
N VAL A 38 3.59 4.47 13.85
CA VAL A 38 2.59 3.96 14.81
C VAL A 38 2.01 2.63 14.37
N ALA A 39 2.13 2.25 13.10
CA ALA A 39 1.76 0.91 12.66
C ALA A 39 2.56 0.46 11.45
N ARG A 40 2.65 -0.86 11.27
CA ARG A 40 3.35 -1.53 10.17
C ARG A 40 2.51 -2.67 9.63
N GLY A 41 2.62 -2.90 8.34
CA GLY A 41 2.02 -4.03 7.67
C GLY A 41 2.81 -4.39 6.43
N ARG A 42 2.74 -5.66 6.08
CA ARG A 42 3.26 -6.18 4.83
C ARG A 42 2.27 -7.19 4.29
N ARG A 43 2.30 -7.39 2.98
CA ARG A 43 1.48 -8.40 2.34
C ARG A 43 1.87 -9.79 2.85
N SER A 44 0.87 -10.63 3.08
CA SER A 44 1.01 -12.06 3.34
C SER A 44 -0.07 -12.84 2.63
N ASN A 45 0.09 -14.16 2.53
CA ASN A 45 -0.89 -15.07 1.94
C ASN A 45 -1.21 -14.70 0.48
N SER A 46 -0.18 -14.48 -0.34
CA SER A 46 -0.24 -14.31 -1.81
C SER A 46 0.05 -15.60 -2.56
N ARG A 47 0.64 -16.59 -1.88
CA ARG A 47 1.02 -17.85 -2.52
C ARG A 47 -0.21 -18.62 -2.99
N SER A 48 -0.12 -19.16 -4.20
CA SER A 48 -1.16 -19.96 -4.83
C SER A 48 -1.64 -21.12 -3.95
N GLY A 49 -2.95 -21.39 -4.00
CA GLY A 49 -3.63 -22.39 -3.17
C GLY A 49 -3.91 -21.99 -1.72
N LYS A 50 -3.35 -20.87 -1.23
CA LYS A 50 -3.63 -20.30 0.10
C LYS A 50 -3.83 -18.78 0.07
N ALA A 51 -4.14 -18.23 -1.11
CA ALA A 51 -4.26 -16.80 -1.29
C ALA A 51 -5.41 -16.23 -0.45
N ASN A 52 -5.10 -15.22 0.36
CA ASN A 52 -6.08 -14.38 1.05
C ASN A 52 -5.91 -12.94 0.56
N GLU A 53 -6.88 -12.45 -0.19
CA GLU A 53 -6.88 -11.09 -0.75
C GLU A 53 -7.28 -10.02 0.28
N MET A 54 -7.51 -10.39 1.54
CA MET A 54 -7.72 -9.42 2.62
C MET A 54 -6.43 -9.05 3.37
N ASP A 55 -5.35 -9.83 3.23
CA ASP A 55 -4.11 -9.64 4.01
C ASP A 55 -3.11 -8.72 3.29
N HIS A 56 -3.65 -7.65 2.71
CA HIS A 56 -2.88 -6.57 2.12
C HIS A 56 -2.12 -5.78 3.19
N ALA A 57 -1.01 -5.14 2.79
CA ALA A 57 -0.13 -4.44 3.72
C ALA A 57 -0.87 -3.34 4.50
N GLU A 58 -1.76 -2.59 3.84
CA GLU A 58 -2.55 -1.52 4.46
C GLU A 58 -3.57 -2.05 5.45
N MET A 59 -4.20 -3.19 5.15
CA MET A 59 -5.14 -3.85 6.05
C MET A 59 -4.43 -4.40 7.28
N THR A 60 -3.25 -5.00 7.11
CA THR A 60 -2.39 -5.45 8.20
C THR A 60 -1.94 -4.26 9.06
N ALA A 61 -1.52 -3.16 8.45
CA ALA A 61 -1.14 -1.94 9.17
C ALA A 61 -2.32 -1.30 9.92
N LEU A 62 -3.54 -1.33 9.37
CA LEU A 62 -4.75 -0.88 10.06
C LEU A 62 -5.03 -1.74 11.30
N ARG A 63 -4.94 -3.07 11.19
CA ARG A 63 -5.13 -3.98 12.33
C ARG A 63 -4.09 -3.70 13.42
N ASP A 64 -2.82 -3.56 13.03
CA ASP A 64 -1.72 -3.20 13.92
C ASP A 64 -1.97 -1.86 14.64
N LEU A 65 -2.46 -0.85 13.91
CA LEU A 65 -2.85 0.45 14.48
C LEU A 65 -3.95 0.30 15.54
N PHE A 66 -5.00 -0.48 15.27
CA PHE A 66 -6.09 -0.67 16.23
C PHE A 66 -5.66 -1.44 17.48
N THR A 67 -4.78 -2.42 17.31
CA THR A 67 -4.26 -3.19 18.44
C THR A 67 -3.36 -2.34 19.34
N ASN A 68 -2.45 -1.56 18.76
CA ASN A 68 -1.40 -0.87 19.51
C ASN A 68 -1.72 0.59 19.86
N HIS A 69 -2.62 1.23 19.11
CA HIS A 69 -2.95 2.65 19.26
C HIS A 69 -4.46 2.94 19.09
N PRO A 70 -5.35 2.27 19.84
CA PRO A 70 -6.81 2.40 19.68
C PRO A 70 -7.32 3.84 19.89
N GLU A 71 -6.65 4.62 20.74
CA GLU A 71 -7.03 5.99 21.08
C GLU A 71 -6.44 7.06 20.14
N LEU A 72 -5.62 6.67 19.16
CA LEU A 72 -4.97 7.65 18.28
C LEU A 72 -6.00 8.34 17.39
N ASN A 73 -5.90 9.67 17.29
CA ASN A 73 -6.68 10.41 16.31
C ASN A 73 -6.20 10.11 14.88
N ARG A 74 -6.95 9.25 14.19
CA ARG A 74 -6.64 8.76 12.83
C ARG A 74 -6.55 9.85 11.76
N ARG A 75 -7.19 11.01 11.97
CA ARG A 75 -7.06 12.17 11.07
C ARG A 75 -5.64 12.73 11.01
N THR A 76 -4.81 12.42 12.00
CA THR A 76 -3.38 12.84 12.04
C THR A 76 -2.45 11.83 11.37
N VAL A 77 -2.98 10.66 10.97
CA VAL A 77 -2.19 9.58 10.40
C VAL A 77 -1.94 9.85 8.91
N THR A 78 -0.69 9.61 8.50
CA THR A 78 -0.28 9.54 7.11
C THR A 78 0.10 8.10 6.78
N VAL A 79 -0.45 7.56 5.70
CA VAL A 79 -0.14 6.21 5.20
C VAL A 79 0.98 6.31 4.18
N TYR A 80 1.95 5.42 4.27
CA TYR A 80 2.98 5.21 3.27
C TYR A 80 2.88 3.78 2.78
N SER A 81 2.49 3.56 1.53
CA SER A 81 2.37 2.23 0.91
C SER A 81 3.35 2.11 -0.26
N THR A 82 4.02 0.99 -0.41
CA THR A 82 4.97 0.79 -1.53
C THR A 82 4.25 0.62 -2.87
N MET A 83 2.95 0.38 -2.86
CA MET A 83 2.10 0.32 -4.04
C MET A 83 0.86 1.17 -3.81
N GLU A 84 0.27 1.70 -4.88
CA GLU A 84 -1.01 2.40 -4.80
C GLU A 84 -2.06 1.49 -4.12
N PRO A 85 -2.74 1.98 -3.06
CA PRO A 85 -3.77 1.18 -2.41
C PRO A 85 -4.90 0.82 -3.39
N CYS A 86 -5.24 -0.46 -3.43
CA CYS A 86 -6.41 -0.92 -4.20
C CYS A 86 -7.71 -0.38 -3.61
N LEU A 87 -8.84 -0.57 -4.32
CA LEU A 87 -10.15 -0.07 -3.89
C LEU A 87 -10.54 -0.51 -2.46
N MET A 88 -10.24 -1.75 -2.06
CA MET A 88 -10.50 -2.25 -0.70
C MET A 88 -9.71 -1.46 0.34
N CYS A 89 -8.39 -1.38 0.16
CA CYS A 89 -7.50 -0.68 1.09
C CYS A 89 -7.85 0.80 1.17
N PHE A 90 -8.09 1.45 0.02
CA PHE A 90 -8.46 2.85 -0.04
C PHE A 90 -9.77 3.12 0.71
N ALA A 91 -10.83 2.35 0.45
CA ALA A 91 -12.10 2.48 1.17
C ALA A 91 -11.95 2.24 2.69
N ALA A 92 -11.11 1.27 3.09
CA ALA A 92 -10.83 1.02 4.50
C ALA A 92 -10.14 2.21 5.19
N LEU A 93 -9.22 2.90 4.52
CA LEU A 93 -8.60 4.12 5.04
C LEU A 93 -9.63 5.24 5.21
N LEU A 94 -10.51 5.45 4.22
CA LEU A 94 -11.58 6.45 4.28
C LEU A 94 -12.55 6.20 5.44
N LEU A 95 -13.01 4.95 5.62
CA LEU A 95 -13.86 4.54 6.75
C LEU A 95 -13.23 4.85 8.11
N ASN A 96 -11.89 4.87 8.18
CA ASN A 96 -11.14 5.14 9.39
C ASN A 96 -10.67 6.59 9.53
N ASN A 97 -11.15 7.49 8.66
CA ASN A 97 -10.78 8.91 8.63
C ASN A 97 -9.26 9.15 8.43
N ILE A 98 -8.58 8.22 7.75
CA ILE A 98 -7.18 8.38 7.34
C ILE A 98 -7.18 8.93 5.93
N THR A 99 -6.81 10.20 5.78
CA THR A 99 -7.04 10.95 4.53
C THR A 99 -5.77 11.46 3.86
N ARG A 100 -4.58 11.10 4.36
CA ARG A 100 -3.31 11.38 3.67
C ARG A 100 -2.64 10.06 3.29
N VAL A 101 -2.51 9.83 1.99
CA VAL A 101 -1.90 8.63 1.43
C VAL A 101 -0.71 9.05 0.58
N VAL A 102 0.43 8.44 0.88
CA VAL A 102 1.65 8.55 0.12
C VAL A 102 1.95 7.16 -0.44
N PHE A 103 2.18 7.05 -1.75
CA PHE A 103 2.56 5.76 -2.33
C PHE A 103 3.76 5.88 -3.27
N ALA A 104 4.41 4.74 -3.49
CA ALA A 104 5.60 4.67 -4.33
C ALA A 104 5.29 4.28 -5.77
N TYR A 105 4.76 3.08 -5.99
CA TYR A 105 4.49 2.55 -7.33
C TYR A 105 2.99 2.51 -7.61
N GLU A 106 2.57 3.00 -8.77
CA GLU A 106 1.18 2.97 -9.23
C GLU A 106 0.68 1.54 -9.48
N ASP A 107 -0.61 1.31 -9.29
CA ASP A 107 -1.26 0.04 -9.63
C ASP A 107 -2.12 0.19 -10.89
N ALA A 108 -1.53 -0.12 -12.04
CA ALA A 108 -2.18 -0.03 -13.34
C ALA A 108 -3.41 -0.95 -13.51
N MET A 109 -3.61 -1.93 -12.62
CA MET A 109 -4.69 -2.92 -12.71
C MET A 109 -5.79 -2.69 -11.66
N GLY A 110 -5.39 -2.40 -10.41
CA GLY A 110 -6.29 -2.37 -9.25
C GLY A 110 -6.30 -1.08 -8.45
N GLY A 111 -5.55 -0.05 -8.89
CA GLY A 111 -5.38 1.22 -8.18
C GLY A 111 -6.70 1.88 -7.80
N GLY A 112 -6.86 2.19 -6.52
CA GLY A 112 -8.10 2.71 -5.95
C GLY A 112 -8.11 4.22 -5.71
N THR A 113 -6.97 4.90 -5.79
CA THR A 113 -6.85 6.28 -5.30
C THR A 113 -7.52 7.32 -6.21
N ASN A 114 -7.79 6.96 -7.46
CA ASN A 114 -8.53 7.77 -8.44
C ASN A 114 -10.07 7.62 -8.35
N LEU A 115 -10.59 6.96 -7.31
CA LEU A 115 -12.03 6.81 -7.10
C LEU A 115 -12.73 8.17 -6.99
N ASP A 116 -13.70 8.42 -7.86
CA ASP A 116 -14.52 9.64 -7.81
C ASP A 116 -15.49 9.63 -6.63
N LEU A 117 -15.07 10.23 -5.52
CA LEU A 117 -15.85 10.30 -4.28
C LEU A 117 -17.18 11.05 -4.46
N ASN A 118 -17.31 11.97 -5.43
CA ASN A 118 -18.55 12.73 -5.63
C ASN A 118 -19.74 11.84 -6.01
N ARG A 119 -19.45 10.68 -6.59
CA ARG A 119 -20.44 9.68 -7.01
C ARG A 119 -20.84 8.72 -5.89
N LEU A 120 -20.21 8.82 -4.71
CA LEU A 120 -20.50 7.97 -3.57
C LEU A 120 -21.60 8.56 -2.66
N THR A 121 -21.99 7.76 -1.66
CA THR A 121 -22.96 8.13 -0.62
C THR A 121 -22.36 9.15 0.36
N PRO A 122 -23.21 9.88 1.13
CA PRO A 122 -22.77 10.99 1.96
C PRO A 122 -21.65 10.67 2.97
N LEU A 123 -21.49 9.41 3.38
CA LEU A 123 -20.41 9.01 4.28
C LEU A 123 -19.01 9.26 3.68
N TYR A 124 -18.87 9.09 2.35
CA TYR A 124 -17.58 9.16 1.66
C TYR A 124 -17.43 10.43 0.83
N ARG A 125 -18.55 10.93 0.29
CA ARG A 125 -18.60 12.01 -0.69
C ARG A 125 -17.83 13.27 -0.27
N ASP A 126 -17.94 13.64 0.99
CA ASP A 126 -17.41 14.90 1.51
C ASP A 126 -16.00 14.75 2.11
N ILE A 127 -15.42 13.54 2.05
CA ILE A 127 -14.06 13.29 2.54
C ILE A 127 -13.05 13.94 1.59
N ARG A 128 -12.19 14.79 2.13
CA ARG A 128 -11.05 15.36 1.39
C ARG A 128 -9.82 14.50 1.63
N VAL A 129 -9.27 13.96 0.54
CA VAL A 129 -8.10 13.10 0.56
C VAL A 129 -6.92 13.81 -0.10
N GLU A 130 -5.76 13.70 0.51
CA GLU A 130 -4.48 14.12 -0.05
C GLU A 130 -3.72 12.87 -0.52
N ILE A 131 -3.47 12.78 -1.82
CA ILE A 131 -2.71 11.71 -2.46
C ILE A 131 -1.37 12.27 -2.91
N ILE A 132 -0.28 11.63 -2.52
CA ILE A 132 1.09 11.96 -2.92
C ILE A 132 1.69 10.73 -3.60
N PRO A 133 1.66 10.65 -4.94
CA PRO A 133 2.18 9.51 -5.68
C PRO A 133 3.71 9.56 -5.84
N ASP A 134 4.28 8.50 -6.41
CA ASP A 134 5.62 8.43 -6.98
C ASP A 134 6.80 8.67 -6.01
N VAL A 135 6.60 8.48 -4.70
CA VAL A 135 7.68 8.61 -3.71
C VAL A 135 8.52 7.35 -3.70
N MET A 136 9.78 7.42 -4.14
CA MET A 136 10.67 6.24 -4.27
C MET A 136 10.07 5.16 -5.18
N ARG A 137 9.43 5.59 -6.27
CA ARG A 137 8.79 4.71 -7.25
C ARG A 137 9.74 3.64 -7.79
N GLU A 138 10.93 4.04 -8.21
CA GLU A 138 11.91 3.16 -8.84
C GLU A 138 12.38 2.03 -7.91
N GLU A 139 12.58 2.34 -6.63
CA GLU A 139 12.95 1.37 -5.62
C GLU A 139 11.86 0.33 -5.41
N SER A 140 10.59 0.76 -5.42
CA SER A 140 9.44 -0.14 -5.31
C SER A 140 9.24 -0.98 -6.57
N LEU A 141 9.29 -0.34 -7.76
CA LEU A 141 9.21 -1.01 -9.06
C LEU A 141 10.23 -2.15 -9.18
N ARG A 142 11.46 -1.94 -8.71
CA ARG A 142 12.50 -2.98 -8.68
C ARG A 142 12.07 -4.21 -7.88
N LEU A 143 11.37 -4.06 -6.75
CA LEU A 143 10.86 -5.19 -5.98
C LEU A 143 9.79 -5.96 -6.75
N PHE A 144 8.88 -5.27 -7.43
CA PHE A 144 7.86 -5.92 -8.27
C PHE A 144 8.46 -6.62 -9.48
N LYS A 145 9.43 -6.01 -10.17
CA LYS A 145 10.20 -6.65 -11.25
C LYS A 145 10.89 -7.93 -10.74
N ASN A 146 11.52 -7.89 -9.56
CA ASN A 146 12.12 -9.07 -8.94
C ASN A 146 11.07 -10.16 -8.64
N PHE A 147 9.88 -9.78 -8.19
CA PHE A 147 8.80 -10.73 -7.93
C PHE A 147 8.30 -11.41 -9.21
N PHE A 148 8.00 -10.66 -10.26
CA PHE A 148 7.42 -11.18 -11.51
C PHE A 148 8.44 -11.93 -12.39
N THR A 149 9.73 -11.59 -12.32
CA THR A 149 10.79 -12.33 -13.04
C THR A 149 11.13 -13.67 -12.39
N ASN A 150 10.78 -13.86 -11.11
CA ASN A 150 10.99 -15.13 -10.42
C ASN A 150 9.98 -16.19 -10.90
N GLN A 151 10.47 -17.26 -11.52
CA GLN A 151 9.65 -18.35 -12.04
C GLN A 151 8.88 -19.12 -10.95
N ALA A 152 9.29 -19.03 -9.69
CA ALA A 152 8.60 -19.67 -8.57
C ALA A 152 7.30 -18.96 -8.14
N ASN A 153 7.06 -17.72 -8.59
CA ASN A 153 5.92 -16.90 -8.18
C ASN A 153 4.83 -16.92 -9.26
N ASP A 154 3.68 -17.54 -9.02
CA ASP A 154 2.57 -17.61 -9.99
C ASP A 154 1.46 -16.57 -9.73
N TYR A 155 1.48 -15.89 -8.59
CA TYR A 155 0.51 -14.85 -8.24
C TYR A 155 0.58 -13.66 -9.21
N TRP A 156 -0.56 -13.36 -9.86
CA TRP A 156 -0.70 -12.35 -10.92
C TRP A 156 0.24 -12.51 -12.12
N ARG A 157 0.81 -13.70 -12.33
CA ARG A 157 1.56 -14.01 -13.55
C ARG A 157 0.65 -13.82 -14.77
N ASP A 158 1.21 -13.25 -15.85
CA ASP A 158 0.51 -12.99 -17.12
C ASP A 158 -0.73 -12.07 -16.97
N SER A 159 -0.79 -11.27 -15.90
CA SER A 159 -1.79 -10.23 -15.72
C SER A 159 -1.34 -8.91 -16.36
N LEU A 160 -2.30 -7.99 -16.55
CA LEU A 160 -2.02 -6.61 -16.94
C LEU A 160 -0.97 -5.95 -16.05
N LEU A 161 -1.03 -6.19 -14.73
CA LEU A 161 -0.07 -5.63 -13.78
C LEU A 161 1.35 -6.18 -14.01
N SER A 162 1.48 -7.49 -14.26
CA SER A 162 2.78 -8.11 -14.54
C SER A 162 3.36 -7.57 -15.85
N GLU A 163 2.58 -7.53 -16.92
CA GLU A 163 3.01 -6.99 -18.22
C GLU A 163 3.41 -5.52 -18.12
N TYR A 164 2.57 -4.70 -17.48
CA TYR A 164 2.85 -3.29 -17.23
C TYR A 164 4.17 -3.13 -16.49
N THR A 165 4.35 -3.82 -15.36
CA THR A 165 5.54 -3.75 -14.51
C THR A 165 6.83 -4.13 -15.25
N LEU A 166 6.79 -5.21 -16.04
CA LEU A 166 7.96 -5.70 -16.78
C LEU A 166 8.31 -4.80 -17.98
N SER A 167 7.35 -4.00 -18.46
CA SER A 167 7.56 -3.04 -19.56
C SER A 167 8.10 -1.68 -19.11
N GLN A 168 8.01 -1.35 -17.82
CA GLN A 168 8.55 -0.10 -17.28
C GLN A 168 10.09 -0.12 -17.35
N ASP A 169 10.71 1.05 -17.58
CA ASP A 169 12.16 1.21 -17.49
C ASP A 169 12.69 1.06 -16.04
#